data_AF-A0A9E7H7T5-F1
#
_entry.id   AF-A0A9E7H7T5-F1
#
_cell.length_a   1.000
_cell.length_b   1.000
_cell.length_c   1.000
_cell.angle_alpha   90.00
_cell.angle_beta   90.00
_cell.angle_gamma   90.00
#
_symmetry.space_group_name_H-M   'P 1'
#
loop_
_entity.id
_entity.type
_entity.pdbx_description
1 polymer ?
#
loop_
_entity_poly.entity_id
_entity_poly.type
_entity_poly.pdbx_seq_one_letter_code
_entity_poly.pdbx_strand_id
1 'polypeptide(L)'
;MLTRLTPLKKLINNFSTEIGITIQVVESISRKINKLRNEELWPQITDLLLRIIRMWNGMLECHQMQWLAISEAKRLDLEISGGKLSGDHADEMMQLEMEMLKWIGNFSAWVNAQRNYVKALNGWLLLHLHHEPEETADGVTPFSPGRIGAPLVFIVSNCWSQAMDWNSEREVLDAMQASAAAMHHLWKQQNMEPNERMKASRDRDAWLRALKQKSKSIHREMDSLKGSWPSCLAIPVFPFINGRLKSMQRD
;
A
#
# COMPACT_ATOMS: atom_id res chain seq x y z
N MET A 1 -51.41 -46.74 7.31
CA MET A 1 -51.25 -45.29 7.04
C MET A 1 -50.66 -44.53 8.24
N LEU A 2 -51.14 -44.75 9.47
CA LEU A 2 -50.66 -44.09 10.70
C LEU A 2 -49.21 -44.42 11.11
N THR A 3 -48.70 -45.61 10.80
CA THR A 3 -47.33 -46.06 11.17
C THR A 3 -46.19 -45.39 10.40
N ARG A 4 -46.47 -44.74 9.25
CA ARG A 4 -45.46 -44.00 8.47
C ARG A 4 -45.40 -42.50 8.78
N LEU A 5 -46.36 -41.97 9.54
CA LEU A 5 -46.47 -40.55 9.87
C LEU A 5 -45.59 -40.16 11.06
N THR A 6 -45.37 -41.08 12.01
CA THR A 6 -44.54 -40.80 13.19
C THR A 6 -43.05 -40.65 12.88
N PRO A 7 -42.42 -41.45 11.99
CA PRO A 7 -41.01 -41.26 11.64
C PRO A 7 -40.79 -39.97 10.84
N LEU A 8 -41.71 -39.61 9.94
CA LEU A 8 -41.63 -38.37 9.16
C LEU A 8 -41.74 -37.13 10.06
N LYS A 9 -42.66 -37.12 11.04
CA LYS A 9 -42.76 -36.04 12.03
C LYS A 9 -41.49 -35.90 12.87
N LYS A 10 -40.89 -37.01 13.29
CA LYS A 10 -39.62 -37.01 14.02
C LYS A 10 -38.48 -36.42 13.17
N LEU A 11 -38.41 -36.81 11.90
CA LEU A 11 -37.41 -36.28 10.96
C LEU A 11 -37.54 -34.77 10.74
N ILE A 12 -38.77 -34.27 10.54
CA ILE A 12 -39.05 -32.83 10.41
C ILE A 12 -38.63 -32.08 11.67
N ASN A 13 -39.00 -32.57 12.85
CA ASN A 13 -38.62 -31.92 14.11
C ASN A 13 -37.09 -31.88 14.32
N ASN A 14 -36.39 -32.95 13.93
CA ASN A 14 -34.94 -33.00 13.99
C ASN A 14 -34.32 -31.92 13.07
N PHE A 15 -34.73 -31.87 11.79
CA PHE A 15 -34.25 -30.84 10.87
C PHE A 15 -34.56 -29.42 11.32
N SER A 16 -35.77 -29.17 11.83
CA SER A 16 -36.12 -27.85 12.38
C SER A 16 -35.22 -27.47 13.56
N THR A 17 -34.86 -28.43 14.41
CA THR A 17 -33.93 -28.21 15.52
C THR A 17 -32.51 -27.93 15.00
N GLU A 18 -32.03 -28.70 14.02
CA GLU A 18 -30.71 -28.50 13.40
C GLU A 18 -30.59 -27.13 12.70
N ILE A 19 -31.62 -26.71 11.97
CA ILE A 19 -31.69 -25.38 11.34
C ILE A 19 -31.68 -24.30 12.43
N GLY A 20 -32.47 -24.47 13.49
CA GLY A 20 -32.51 -23.52 14.60
C GLY A 20 -31.16 -23.34 15.29
N ILE A 21 -30.45 -24.45 15.57
CA ILE A 21 -29.10 -24.42 16.13
C ILE A 21 -28.12 -23.72 15.17
N THR A 22 -28.20 -24.05 13.88
CA THR A 22 -27.32 -23.47 12.86
C THR A 22 -27.49 -21.94 12.78
N ILE A 23 -28.73 -21.46 12.79
CA ILE A 23 -29.03 -20.01 12.80
C ILE A 23 -28.41 -19.34 14.02
N GLN A 24 -28.59 -19.92 15.22
CA GLN A 24 -28.02 -19.35 16.46
C GLN A 24 -26.48 -19.30 16.43
N VAL A 25 -25.84 -20.32 15.86
CA VAL A 25 -24.39 -20.34 15.68
C VAL A 25 -23.94 -19.23 14.73
N VAL A 26 -24.60 -19.08 13.57
CA VAL A 26 -24.31 -18.02 12.59
C VAL A 26 -24.49 -16.64 13.21
N GLU A 27 -25.58 -16.39 13.92
CA GLU A 27 -25.80 -15.10 14.61
C GLU A 27 -24.72 -14.81 15.66
N SER A 28 -24.29 -15.82 16.42
CA SER A 28 -23.22 -15.69 17.40
C SER A 28 -21.89 -15.32 16.76
N ILE A 29 -21.56 -15.96 15.63
CA ILE A 29 -20.36 -15.64 14.83
C ILE A 29 -20.46 -14.22 14.27
N SER A 30 -21.58 -13.84 13.65
CA SER A 30 -21.81 -12.51 13.10
C SER A 30 -21.69 -11.41 14.16
N ARG A 31 -22.21 -11.62 15.38
CA ARG A 31 -22.01 -10.68 16.49
C ARG A 31 -20.53 -10.50 16.85
N LYS A 32 -19.76 -11.59 16.92
CA LYS A 32 -18.32 -11.52 17.20
C LYS A 32 -17.56 -10.79 16.09
N ILE A 33 -17.87 -11.06 14.83
CA ILE A 33 -17.28 -10.36 13.67
C ILE A 33 -17.59 -8.86 13.73
N ASN A 34 -18.85 -8.49 13.98
CA ASN A 34 -19.26 -7.09 14.07
C ASN A 34 -18.54 -6.36 15.21
N LYS A 35 -18.35 -7.03 16.35
CA LYS A 35 -17.56 -6.52 17.48
C LYS A 35 -16.10 -6.29 17.07
N LEU A 36 -15.43 -7.31 16.53
CA LEU A 36 -14.04 -7.21 16.06
C LEU A 36 -13.87 -6.06 15.06
N ARG A 37 -14.78 -5.94 14.09
CA ARG A 37 -14.74 -4.90 13.06
C ARG A 37 -14.94 -3.49 13.63
N ASN A 38 -15.96 -3.30 14.46
CA ASN A 38 -16.43 -1.97 14.85
C ASN A 38 -15.77 -1.45 16.14
N GLU A 39 -15.47 -2.33 17.09
CA GLU A 39 -14.96 -1.94 18.41
C GLU A 39 -13.43 -2.09 18.50
N GLU A 40 -12.84 -3.07 17.83
CA GLU A 40 -11.41 -3.37 17.98
C GLU A 40 -10.58 -2.89 16.78
N LEU A 41 -11.01 -3.22 15.57
CA LEU A 41 -10.29 -2.89 14.34
C LEU A 41 -10.38 -1.39 14.02
N TRP A 42 -11.55 -0.78 14.17
CA TRP A 42 -11.75 0.63 13.80
C TRP A 42 -10.82 1.61 14.55
N PRO A 43 -10.66 1.52 15.90
CA PRO A 43 -9.68 2.34 16.60
C PRO A 43 -8.24 2.12 16.13
N GLN A 44 -7.87 0.87 15.83
CA GLN A 44 -6.52 0.54 15.33
C GLN A 44 -6.25 1.16 13.96
N ILE A 45 -7.20 1.09 13.04
CA ILE A 45 -7.09 1.73 11.72
C ILE A 45 -6.97 3.24 11.86
N THR A 46 -7.77 3.84 12.75
CA THR A 46 -7.73 5.29 12.99
C THR A 46 -6.38 5.72 13.55
N ASP A 47 -5.86 5.01 14.57
CA ASP A 47 -4.55 5.28 15.16
C ASP A 47 -3.42 5.09 14.14
N LEU A 48 -3.48 4.03 13.33
CA LEU A 48 -2.51 3.78 12.26
C LEU A 48 -2.46 4.93 11.26
N LEU A 49 -3.62 5.39 10.76
CA LEU A 49 -3.70 6.50 9.81
C LEU A 49 -3.11 7.78 10.41
N LEU A 50 -3.44 8.09 11.67
CA LEU A 50 -2.90 9.25 12.38
C LEU A 50 -1.38 9.18 12.52
N ARG A 51 -0.82 8.00 12.85
CA ARG A 51 0.63 7.79 12.94
C ARG A 51 1.31 7.94 11.59
N ILE A 52 0.72 7.40 10.53
CA ILE A 52 1.24 7.53 9.16
C ILE A 52 1.28 9.01 8.75
N ILE A 53 0.22 9.78 8.99
CA ILE A 53 0.19 11.23 8.70
C ILE A 53 1.30 11.97 9.44
N ARG A 54 1.46 11.70 10.74
CA ARG A 54 2.51 12.34 11.56
C ARG A 54 3.92 11.99 11.06
N MET A 55 4.15 10.72 10.73
CA MET A 55 5.42 10.27 10.16
C MET A 55 5.74 11.01 8.85
N TRP A 56 4.78 11.13 7.94
CA TRP A 56 4.97 11.83 6.67
C TRP A 56 5.27 13.32 6.83
N ASN A 57 4.61 13.99 7.77
CA ASN A 57 4.91 15.39 8.09
C ASN A 57 6.35 15.56 8.58
N GLY A 58 6.80 14.70 9.50
CA GLY A 58 8.19 14.73 9.97
C GLY A 58 9.19 14.41 8.85
N MET A 59 8.83 13.49 7.94
CA MET A 59 9.69 13.16 6.80
C MET A 59 9.82 14.33 5.81
N LEU A 60 8.73 15.03 5.54
CA LEU A 60 8.73 16.23 4.70
C LEU A 60 9.66 17.32 5.27
N GLU A 61 9.56 17.58 6.58
CA GLU A 61 10.43 18.54 7.28
C GLU A 61 11.90 18.15 7.15
N CYS A 62 12.22 16.87 7.38
CA CYS A 62 13.58 16.36 7.22
C CYS A 62 14.13 16.55 5.81
N HIS A 63 13.34 16.31 4.75
CA HIS A 63 13.79 16.55 3.37
C HIS A 63 13.96 18.02 3.03
N GLN A 64 13.10 18.89 3.57
CA GLN A 64 13.28 20.34 3.42
C GLN A 64 14.61 20.78 4.04
N MET A 65 14.92 20.29 5.24
CA MET A 65 16.21 20.59 5.90
C MET A 65 17.40 20.02 5.12
N GLN A 66 17.32 18.79 4.64
CA GLN A 66 18.37 18.17 3.80
C GLN A 66 18.58 18.96 2.51
N TRP A 67 17.51 19.39 1.84
CA TRP A 67 17.60 20.18 0.62
C TRP A 67 18.26 21.54 0.86
N LEU A 68 17.90 22.22 1.94
CA LEU A 68 18.53 23.49 2.35
C LEU A 68 20.03 23.31 2.63
N ALA A 69 20.40 22.25 3.33
CA ALA A 69 21.81 21.96 3.60
C ALA A 69 22.61 21.69 2.30
N ILE A 70 22.03 20.91 1.37
CA ILE A 70 22.66 20.58 0.09
C ILE A 70 22.79 21.81 -0.81
N SER A 71 21.77 22.68 -0.85
CA SER A 71 21.81 23.89 -1.68
C SER A 71 22.84 24.89 -1.16
N GLU A 72 22.96 25.03 0.16
CA GLU A 72 23.97 25.87 0.78
C GLU A 72 25.39 25.32 0.57
N ALA A 73 25.59 24.01 0.70
CA ALA A 73 26.87 23.37 0.39
C ALA A 73 27.29 23.60 -1.08
N LYS A 74 26.36 23.51 -2.03
CA LYS A 74 26.59 23.83 -3.44
C LYS A 74 26.98 25.29 -3.66
N ARG A 75 26.32 26.22 -2.96
CA ARG A 75 26.61 27.67 -3.04
C ARG A 75 28.03 27.95 -2.57
N LEU A 76 28.42 27.36 -1.44
CA LEU A 76 29.77 27.50 -0.87
C LEU A 76 30.84 26.86 -1.77
N ASP A 77 30.57 25.72 -2.41
CA ASP A 77 31.49 25.08 -3.37
C ASP A 77 31.76 25.95 -4.61
N LEU A 78 30.74 26.66 -5.10
CA LEU A 78 30.89 27.64 -6.19
C LEU A 78 31.70 28.88 -5.77
N GLU A 79 31.63 29.27 -4.50
CA GLU A 79 32.37 30.41 -3.93
C GLU A 79 33.82 30.05 -3.55
N ILE A 80 34.08 28.80 -3.16
CA ILE A 80 35.37 28.32 -2.62
C ILE A 80 36.18 27.53 -3.67
N SER A 81 36.12 27.89 -4.96
CA SER A 81 37.01 27.32 -5.98
C SER A 81 38.50 27.55 -5.61
N GLY A 82 39.06 26.66 -4.78
CA GLY A 82 40.37 26.79 -4.15
C GLY A 82 40.62 25.86 -2.94
N GLY A 83 39.61 25.26 -2.31
CA GLY A 83 39.81 24.43 -1.09
C GLY A 83 39.19 23.03 -1.16
N LYS A 84 40.02 21.99 -1.06
CA LYS A 84 39.60 20.57 -0.98
C LYS A 84 38.97 20.29 0.41
N LEU A 85 37.79 19.68 0.47
CA LEU A 85 37.18 19.26 1.75
C LEU A 85 38.06 18.19 2.43
N SER A 86 38.13 18.22 3.77
CA SER A 86 38.83 17.20 4.59
C SER A 86 38.37 15.78 4.25
N GLY A 87 39.27 14.79 4.38
CA GLY A 87 38.99 13.37 4.12
C GLY A 87 37.81 12.81 4.95
N ASP A 88 37.63 13.28 6.19
CA ASP A 88 36.54 12.86 7.07
C ASP A 88 35.15 13.21 6.50
N HIS A 89 35.02 14.35 5.80
CA HIS A 89 33.75 14.78 5.20
C HIS A 89 33.39 13.94 3.96
N ALA A 90 34.37 13.33 3.29
CA ALA A 90 34.13 12.47 2.13
C ALA A 90 33.48 11.14 2.53
N ASP A 91 33.93 10.55 3.64
CA ASP A 91 33.40 9.30 4.18
C ASP A 91 31.98 9.49 4.72
N GLU A 92 31.72 10.60 5.42
CA GLU A 92 30.38 10.98 5.89
C GLU A 92 29.38 11.17 4.74
N MET A 93 29.81 11.83 3.65
CA MET A 93 28.98 12.04 2.47
C MET A 93 28.68 10.72 1.73
N MET A 94 29.65 9.80 1.66
CA MET A 94 29.44 8.46 1.11
C MET A 94 28.46 7.64 1.95
N GLN A 95 28.57 7.69 3.28
CA GLN A 95 27.62 7.02 4.16
C GLN A 95 26.20 7.57 3.98
N LEU A 96 26.05 8.88 3.85
CA LEU A 96 24.76 9.52 3.61
C LEU A 96 24.16 9.11 2.24
N GLU A 97 24.96 9.02 1.18
CA GLU A 97 24.50 8.48 -0.12
C GLU A 97 23.97 7.04 0.03
N MET A 98 24.72 6.19 0.74
CA MET A 98 24.33 4.80 0.97
C MET A 98 23.03 4.69 1.79
N GLU A 99 22.83 5.52 2.81
CA GLU A 99 21.59 5.58 3.57
C GLU A 99 20.41 6.08 2.72
N MET A 100 20.62 7.07 1.84
CA MET A 100 19.59 7.50 0.88
C MET A 100 19.17 6.36 -0.07
N LEU A 101 20.14 5.60 -0.60
CA LEU A 101 19.85 4.44 -1.45
C LEU A 101 19.06 3.36 -0.68
N LYS A 102 19.48 3.01 0.53
CA LYS A 102 18.74 2.09 1.41
C LYS A 102 17.31 2.58 1.65
N TRP A 103 17.15 3.87 1.92
CA TRP A 103 15.87 4.49 2.16
C TRP A 103 14.94 4.43 0.93
N ILE A 104 15.45 4.58 -0.30
CA ILE A 104 14.70 4.34 -1.55
C ILE A 104 14.12 2.92 -1.59
N GLY A 105 14.94 1.92 -1.27
CA GLY A 105 14.50 0.53 -1.20
C GLY A 105 13.47 0.26 -0.11
N ASN A 106 13.68 0.83 1.07
CA ASN A 106 12.77 0.68 2.20
C ASN A 106 11.44 1.38 1.97
N PHE A 107 11.44 2.58 1.36
CA PHE A 107 10.23 3.30 0.99
C PHE A 107 9.40 2.52 -0.02
N SER A 108 10.03 2.02 -1.10
CA SER A 108 9.33 1.18 -2.08
C SER A 108 8.73 -0.08 -1.45
N ALA A 109 9.47 -0.75 -0.56
CA ALA A 109 8.95 -1.91 0.16
C ALA A 109 7.78 -1.53 1.10
N TRP A 110 7.89 -0.41 1.81
CA TRP A 110 6.85 0.10 2.70
C TRP A 110 5.56 0.47 1.95
N VAL A 111 5.65 1.19 0.82
CA VAL A 111 4.47 1.53 -0.01
C VAL A 111 3.77 0.26 -0.47
N ASN A 112 4.53 -0.75 -0.91
CA ASN A 112 3.97 -2.03 -1.34
C ASN A 112 3.32 -2.79 -0.18
N ALA A 113 3.95 -2.80 0.99
CA ALA A 113 3.37 -3.41 2.19
C ALA A 113 2.05 -2.74 2.58
N GLN A 114 1.98 -1.40 2.56
CA GLN A 114 0.75 -0.64 2.79
C GLN A 114 -0.32 -0.97 1.75
N ARG A 115 0.03 -0.96 0.46
CA ARG A 115 -0.88 -1.30 -0.64
C ARG A 115 -1.50 -2.69 -0.45
N ASN A 116 -0.67 -3.68 -0.12
CA ASN A 116 -1.14 -5.05 0.10
C ASN A 116 -2.00 -5.18 1.35
N TYR A 117 -1.57 -4.54 2.45
CA TYR A 117 -2.33 -4.52 3.70
C TYR A 117 -3.74 -3.95 3.49
N VAL A 118 -3.85 -2.79 2.85
CA VAL A 118 -5.13 -2.11 2.63
C VAL A 118 -6.04 -2.89 1.68
N LYS A 119 -5.48 -3.53 0.65
CA LYS A 119 -6.25 -4.41 -0.24
C LYS A 119 -6.81 -5.62 0.48
N ALA A 120 -5.98 -6.29 1.29
CA ALA A 120 -6.43 -7.43 2.09
C ALA A 120 -7.51 -7.03 3.10
N LEU A 121 -7.31 -5.89 3.78
CA LEU A 121 -8.27 -5.32 4.72
C LEU A 121 -9.60 -4.98 4.02
N ASN A 122 -9.55 -4.29 2.88
CA ASN A 122 -10.75 -3.91 2.15
C ASN A 122 -11.52 -5.15 1.65
N GLY A 123 -10.81 -6.16 1.13
CA GLY A 123 -11.41 -7.44 0.73
C GLY A 123 -12.07 -8.17 1.89
N TRP A 124 -11.41 -8.25 3.05
CA TRP A 124 -12.00 -8.86 4.24
C TRP A 124 -13.26 -8.10 4.70
N LEU A 125 -13.24 -6.77 4.71
CA LEU A 125 -14.42 -5.99 5.10
C LEU A 125 -15.58 -6.14 4.12
N LEU A 126 -15.30 -6.34 2.82
CA LEU A 126 -16.32 -6.56 1.79
C LEU A 126 -17.09 -7.88 2.00
N LEU A 127 -16.43 -8.94 2.47
CA LEU A 127 -17.09 -10.23 2.80
C LEU A 127 -18.19 -10.09 3.87
N HIS A 128 -18.11 -9.04 4.68
CA HIS A 128 -19.02 -8.80 5.80
C HIS A 128 -20.07 -7.73 5.50
N LEU A 129 -20.10 -7.22 4.27
CA LEU A 129 -21.20 -6.39 3.78
C LEU A 129 -22.23 -7.30 3.13
N HIS A 130 -23.47 -7.31 3.66
CA HIS A 130 -24.61 -7.79 2.91
C HIS A 130 -24.91 -6.77 1.81
N HIS A 131 -24.25 -6.91 0.66
CA HIS A 131 -24.55 -6.15 -0.53
C HIS A 131 -25.03 -7.10 -1.62
N GLU A 132 -26.34 -7.16 -1.82
CA GLU A 132 -26.92 -7.59 -3.09
C GLU A 132 -26.87 -6.40 -4.05
N PRO A 133 -26.19 -6.52 -5.21
CA PRO A 133 -26.25 -5.49 -6.23
C PRO A 133 -27.69 -5.31 -6.70
N GLU A 134 -28.26 -4.13 -6.49
CA GLU A 134 -29.59 -3.79 -7.00
C GLU A 134 -29.47 -3.66 -8.53
N GLU A 135 -30.02 -4.59 -9.28
CA GLU A 135 -30.16 -4.49 -10.74
C GLU A 135 -31.40 -3.64 -11.04
N THR A 136 -31.19 -2.45 -11.60
CA THR A 136 -32.27 -1.62 -12.15
C THR A 136 -32.35 -1.84 -13.66
N ALA A 137 -33.42 -1.33 -14.29
CA ALA A 137 -33.59 -1.40 -15.75
C ALA A 137 -32.42 -0.78 -16.54
N ASP A 138 -31.61 0.06 -15.88
CA ASP A 138 -30.44 0.74 -16.44
C ASP A 138 -29.10 0.02 -16.15
N GLY A 139 -29.12 -1.14 -15.48
CA GLY A 139 -27.97 -1.97 -15.13
C GLY A 139 -27.69 -2.07 -13.62
N VAL A 140 -26.51 -2.59 -13.26
CA VAL A 140 -26.10 -2.71 -11.84
C VAL A 140 -25.88 -1.32 -11.26
N THR A 141 -26.61 -1.00 -10.19
CA THR A 141 -26.51 0.31 -9.52
C THR A 141 -25.08 0.53 -8.98
N PRO A 142 -24.44 1.70 -9.19
CA PRO A 142 -23.10 1.96 -8.68
C PRO A 142 -23.02 1.85 -7.15
N PHE A 143 -21.97 1.18 -6.66
CA PHE A 143 -21.75 0.98 -5.23
C PHE A 143 -21.66 2.34 -4.50
N SER A 144 -22.61 2.57 -3.58
CA SER A 144 -22.66 3.78 -2.76
C SER A 144 -22.63 3.39 -1.28
N PRO A 145 -21.50 3.56 -0.58
CA PRO A 145 -21.33 3.07 0.79
C PRO A 145 -22.39 3.59 1.78
N GLY A 146 -22.83 4.85 1.62
CA GLY A 146 -23.90 5.42 2.45
C GLY A 146 -25.29 4.87 2.17
N ARG A 147 -25.58 4.40 0.95
CA ARG A 147 -26.89 3.86 0.55
C ARG A 147 -27.11 2.44 1.12
N ILE A 148 -26.03 1.70 1.35
CA ILE A 148 -26.07 0.32 1.83
C ILE A 148 -25.78 0.17 3.33
N GLY A 149 -25.69 1.30 4.07
CA GLY A 149 -25.36 1.29 5.50
C GLY A 149 -23.98 0.73 5.80
N ALA A 150 -23.00 0.91 4.89
CA ALA A 150 -21.66 0.37 5.08
C ALA A 150 -21.02 0.96 6.34
N PRO A 151 -20.38 0.13 7.21
CA PRO A 151 -19.65 0.63 8.36
C PRO A 151 -18.56 1.62 7.96
N LEU A 152 -18.34 2.66 8.78
CA LEU A 152 -17.29 3.68 8.55
C LEU A 152 -15.91 3.09 8.26
N VAL A 153 -15.54 2.01 8.97
CA VAL A 153 -14.28 1.31 8.74
C VAL A 153 -14.14 0.76 7.32
N PHE A 154 -15.23 0.29 6.71
CA PHE A 154 -15.23 -0.12 5.32
C PHE A 154 -15.05 1.09 4.39
N ILE A 155 -15.77 2.18 4.63
CA ILE A 155 -15.70 3.39 3.81
C ILE A 155 -14.27 3.93 3.77
N VAL A 156 -13.65 4.09 4.94
CA VAL A 156 -12.28 4.59 5.06
C VAL A 156 -11.28 3.63 4.41
N SER A 157 -11.41 2.32 4.65
CA SER A 157 -10.50 1.33 4.05
C SER A 157 -10.64 1.28 2.52
N ASN A 158 -11.86 1.49 2.00
CA ASN A 158 -12.12 1.53 0.56
C ASN A 158 -11.52 2.78 -0.08
N CYS A 159 -11.74 3.96 0.51
CA CYS A 159 -11.10 5.21 0.08
C CYS A 159 -9.58 5.10 0.12
N TRP A 160 -9.02 4.52 1.19
CA TRP A 160 -7.59 4.30 1.31
C TRP A 160 -7.07 3.36 0.23
N SER A 161 -7.77 2.26 -0.07
CA SER A 161 -7.39 1.34 -1.14
C SER A 161 -7.36 2.04 -2.51
N GLN A 162 -8.40 2.82 -2.82
CA GLN A 162 -8.48 3.56 -4.09
C GLN A 162 -7.38 4.62 -4.18
N ALA A 163 -7.13 5.36 -3.11
CA ALA A 163 -6.06 6.35 -3.05
C ALA A 163 -4.68 5.73 -3.29
N MET A 164 -4.43 4.54 -2.73
CA MET A 164 -3.18 3.81 -3.00
C MET A 164 -3.06 3.45 -4.49
N ASP A 165 -4.15 3.03 -5.15
CA ASP A 165 -4.14 2.65 -6.57
C ASP A 165 -4.02 3.85 -7.53
N TRP A 166 -4.54 5.03 -7.16
CA TRP A 166 -4.38 6.25 -7.96
C TRP A 166 -3.00 6.88 -7.85
N ASN A 167 -2.40 6.85 -6.66
CA ASN A 167 -1.10 7.48 -6.44
C ASN A 167 0.02 6.54 -6.85
N SER A 168 0.81 6.95 -7.84
CA SER A 168 2.06 6.28 -8.17
C SER A 168 3.16 6.78 -7.25
N GLU A 169 3.83 5.87 -6.53
CA GLU A 169 5.02 6.23 -5.75
C GLU A 169 6.22 6.66 -6.60
N ARG A 170 6.10 6.59 -7.92
CA ARG A 170 7.16 6.83 -8.88
C ARG A 170 7.75 8.23 -8.78
N GLU A 171 6.92 9.26 -8.68
CA GLU A 171 7.41 10.65 -8.58
C GLU A 171 8.27 10.86 -7.33
N VAL A 172 7.85 10.28 -6.21
CA VAL A 172 8.62 10.31 -4.96
C VAL A 172 9.93 9.52 -5.12
N LEU A 173 9.88 8.31 -5.68
CA LEU A 173 11.07 7.50 -5.93
C LEU A 173 12.08 8.19 -6.86
N ASP A 174 11.59 8.86 -7.91
CA ASP A 174 12.40 9.60 -8.87
C ASP A 174 13.06 10.82 -8.19
N ALA A 175 12.32 11.55 -7.35
CA ALA A 175 12.86 12.66 -6.55
C ALA A 175 13.92 12.21 -5.52
N MET A 176 13.71 11.06 -4.86
CA MET A 176 14.68 10.48 -3.95
C MET A 176 15.95 10.04 -4.70
N GLN A 177 15.81 9.43 -5.88
CA GLN A 177 16.94 9.05 -6.74
C GLN A 177 17.72 10.27 -7.23
N ALA A 178 17.03 11.35 -7.62
CA ALA A 178 17.66 12.60 -8.01
C ALA A 178 18.46 13.21 -6.85
N SER A 179 17.93 13.16 -5.63
CA SER A 179 18.63 13.61 -4.42
C SER A 179 19.90 12.79 -4.16
N ALA A 180 19.82 11.45 -4.23
CA ALA A 180 20.98 10.57 -4.09
C ALA A 180 22.04 10.84 -5.17
N ALA A 181 21.61 11.06 -6.42
CA ALA A 181 22.52 11.40 -7.52
C ALA A 181 23.20 12.76 -7.30
N ALA A 182 22.48 13.77 -6.80
CA ALA A 182 23.05 15.07 -6.48
C ALA A 182 24.14 14.98 -5.40
N MET A 183 23.93 14.15 -4.36
CA MET A 183 24.93 13.87 -3.33
C MET A 183 26.16 13.17 -3.89
N HIS A 184 25.96 12.16 -4.74
CA HIS A 184 27.04 11.46 -5.43
C HIS A 184 27.92 12.41 -6.26
N HIS A 185 27.30 13.36 -6.96
CA HIS A 185 28.02 14.35 -7.76
C HIS A 185 28.91 15.26 -6.90
N LEU A 186 28.40 15.74 -5.77
CA LEU A 186 29.17 16.56 -4.81
C LEU A 186 30.39 15.80 -4.28
N TRP A 187 30.17 14.56 -3.86
CA TRP A 187 31.25 13.69 -3.38
C TRP A 187 32.33 13.44 -4.43
N LYS A 188 31.93 13.09 -5.65
CA LYS A 188 32.86 12.79 -6.76
C LYS A 188 33.70 14.00 -7.17
N GLN A 189 33.11 15.20 -7.12
CA GLN A 189 33.79 16.46 -7.42
C GLN A 189 34.87 16.79 -6.38
N GLN A 190 34.67 16.41 -5.12
CA GLN A 190 35.50 16.91 -4.03
C GLN A 190 36.71 16.04 -3.69
N ASN A 191 36.68 14.70 -3.81
CA ASN A 191 37.66 13.92 -3.02
C ASN A 191 38.30 12.61 -3.52
N MET A 192 38.23 12.21 -4.80
CA MET A 192 38.71 10.85 -5.14
C MET A 192 39.88 10.71 -6.12
N GLU A 193 40.83 9.86 -5.73
CA GLU A 193 41.78 9.19 -6.62
C GLU A 193 41.05 8.27 -7.61
N PRO A 194 41.54 8.10 -8.86
CA PRO A 194 40.81 7.38 -9.93
C PRO A 194 40.37 5.95 -9.57
N ASN A 195 41.14 5.24 -8.74
CA ASN A 195 40.88 3.84 -8.39
C ASN A 195 39.68 3.67 -7.44
N GLU A 196 39.53 4.57 -6.47
CA GLU A 196 38.42 4.51 -5.50
C GLU A 196 37.09 4.94 -6.15
N ARG A 197 37.14 5.88 -7.11
CA ARG A 197 35.99 6.25 -7.96
C ARG A 197 35.38 5.03 -8.66
N MET A 198 36.24 4.16 -9.17
CA MET A 198 35.82 2.99 -9.93
C MET A 198 35.13 1.95 -9.03
N LYS A 199 35.61 1.77 -7.79
CA LYS A 199 35.01 0.82 -6.84
C LYS A 199 33.61 1.28 -6.38
N ALA A 200 33.46 2.53 -5.96
CA ALA A 200 32.19 3.06 -5.50
C ALA A 200 31.12 3.11 -6.61
N SER A 201 31.51 3.48 -7.84
CA SER A 201 30.59 3.43 -9.00
C SER A 201 30.06 2.01 -9.24
N ARG A 202 30.91 0.98 -9.09
CA ARG A 202 30.50 -0.42 -9.24
C ARG A 202 29.54 -0.85 -8.15
N ASP A 203 29.82 -0.49 -6.89
CA ASP A 203 28.97 -0.83 -5.75
C ASP A 203 27.59 -0.19 -5.86
N ARG A 204 27.53 1.10 -6.24
CA ARG A 204 26.28 1.82 -6.53
C ARG A 204 25.48 1.17 -7.64
N ASP A 205 26.11 0.89 -8.78
CA ASP A 205 25.42 0.28 -9.92
C ASP A 205 24.93 -1.15 -9.59
N ALA A 206 25.69 -1.89 -8.78
CA ALA A 206 25.24 -3.19 -8.26
C ALA A 206 24.00 -3.01 -7.37
N TRP A 207 24.00 -2.02 -6.49
CA TRP A 207 22.88 -1.72 -5.60
C TRP A 207 21.62 -1.28 -6.37
N LEU A 208 21.77 -0.38 -7.36
CA LEU A 208 20.68 0.06 -8.24
C LEU A 208 20.09 -1.11 -9.05
N ARG A 209 20.92 -2.05 -9.51
CA ARG A 209 20.43 -3.27 -10.17
C ARG A 209 19.64 -4.15 -9.20
N ALA A 210 20.14 -4.36 -7.98
CA ALA A 210 19.45 -5.13 -6.95
C ALA A 210 18.09 -4.51 -6.58
N LEU A 211 18.03 -3.19 -6.42
CA LEU A 211 16.80 -2.44 -6.17
C LEU A 211 15.77 -2.65 -7.29
N LYS A 212 16.18 -2.44 -8.55
CA LYS A 212 15.30 -2.65 -9.72
C LYS A 212 14.79 -4.08 -9.79
N GLN A 213 15.63 -5.06 -9.46
CA GLN A 213 15.24 -6.46 -9.45
C GLN A 213 14.26 -6.79 -8.31
N LYS A 214 14.49 -6.25 -7.11
CA LYS A 214 13.58 -6.40 -5.97
C LYS A 214 12.20 -5.80 -6.26
N SER A 215 12.16 -4.60 -6.82
CA SER A 215 10.91 -3.94 -7.25
C SER A 215 10.12 -4.80 -8.27
N LYS A 216 10.81 -5.34 -9.29
CA LYS A 216 10.20 -6.25 -10.27
C LYS A 216 9.71 -7.55 -9.65
N SER A 217 10.44 -8.12 -8.68
CA SER A 217 10.05 -9.35 -7.97
C SER A 217 8.76 -9.13 -7.17
N ILE A 218 8.69 -8.02 -6.42
CA ILE A 218 7.50 -7.66 -5.63
C ILE A 218 6.28 -7.47 -6.53
N HIS A 219 6.44 -6.80 -7.68
CA HIS A 219 5.36 -6.65 -8.65
C HIS A 219 4.87 -8.00 -9.20
N ARG A 220 5.78 -8.92 -9.54
CA ARG A 220 5.43 -10.27 -10.02
C ARG A 220 4.73 -11.11 -8.95
N GLU A 221 5.21 -11.04 -7.70
CA GLU A 221 4.61 -11.76 -6.58
C GLU A 221 3.18 -11.25 -6.32
N MET A 222 2.97 -9.93 -6.38
CA MET A 222 1.64 -9.32 -6.32
C MET A 222 0.73 -9.84 -7.45
N ASP A 223 1.22 -9.93 -8.68
CA ASP A 223 0.41 -10.44 -9.80
C ASP A 223 0.13 -11.94 -9.67
N SER A 224 1.02 -12.72 -9.07
CA SER A 224 0.80 -14.13 -8.78
C SER A 224 -0.25 -14.36 -7.68
N LEU A 225 -0.27 -13.50 -6.66
CA LEU A 225 -1.27 -13.55 -5.60
C LEU A 225 -2.67 -13.21 -6.12
N LYS A 226 -2.80 -12.34 -7.13
CA LYS A 226 -4.09 -12.12 -7.80
C LYS A 226 -4.62 -13.38 -8.49
N GLY A 227 -3.74 -14.28 -8.95
CA GLY A 227 -4.09 -15.53 -9.62
C GLY A 227 -4.36 -16.71 -8.67
N SER A 228 -3.97 -16.62 -7.39
CA SER A 228 -4.12 -17.69 -6.39
C SER A 228 -5.34 -17.55 -5.48
N TRP A 229 -6.16 -16.51 -5.67
CA TRP A 229 -7.41 -16.38 -4.93
C TRP A 229 -8.37 -17.48 -5.42
N PRO A 230 -8.94 -18.31 -4.53
CA PRO A 230 -9.95 -19.29 -4.90
C PRO A 230 -11.02 -18.64 -5.77
N SER A 231 -11.54 -19.33 -6.79
CA SER A 231 -12.63 -18.81 -7.65
C SER A 231 -13.87 -18.39 -6.85
N CYS A 232 -14.01 -18.81 -5.59
CA CYS A 232 -15.05 -18.37 -4.65
C CYS A 232 -14.78 -17.00 -3.98
N LEU A 233 -13.57 -16.45 -4.12
CA LEU A 233 -13.16 -15.10 -3.68
C LEU A 233 -12.89 -14.17 -4.88
N ALA A 234 -13.12 -14.63 -6.10
CA ALA A 234 -13.18 -13.79 -7.29
C ALA A 234 -14.48 -12.98 -7.27
N ILE A 235 -14.59 -12.03 -6.33
CA ILE A 235 -15.49 -10.90 -6.52
C ILE A 235 -14.94 -10.18 -7.76
N PRO A 236 -15.72 -10.05 -8.84
CA PRO A 236 -15.27 -9.29 -9.99
C PRO A 236 -14.92 -7.90 -9.48
N VAL A 237 -13.64 -7.53 -9.56
CA VAL A 237 -13.24 -6.14 -9.52
C VAL A 237 -14.06 -5.47 -10.63
N PHE A 238 -15.08 -4.72 -10.23
CA PHE A 238 -16.03 -4.12 -11.15
C PHE A 238 -15.27 -3.43 -12.29
N PRO A 239 -15.67 -3.65 -13.55
CA PRO A 239 -15.06 -2.99 -14.70
C PRO A 239 -15.57 -1.55 -14.80
N PHE A 240 -15.23 -0.69 -13.84
CA PHE A 240 -15.63 0.72 -13.87
C PHE A 240 -14.53 1.67 -14.38
N ILE A 241 -13.31 1.16 -14.62
CA ILE A 241 -12.16 2.02 -14.99
C ILE A 241 -11.95 2.10 -16.52
N ASN A 242 -12.47 1.17 -17.33
CA ASN A 242 -12.26 1.23 -18.79
C ASN A 242 -13.23 2.15 -19.54
N GLY A 243 -14.30 2.63 -18.89
CA GLY A 243 -15.30 3.51 -19.50
C GLY A 243 -14.93 5.00 -19.47
N ARG A 244 -14.14 5.44 -18.48
CA ARG A 244 -13.84 6.87 -18.29
C ARG A 244 -12.54 7.35 -18.93
N LEU A 245 -11.63 6.45 -19.33
CA LEU A 245 -10.43 6.84 -20.07
C LEU A 245 -10.69 7.13 -21.56
N LYS A 246 -11.82 6.65 -22.12
CA LYS A 246 -12.18 6.90 -23.53
C LYS A 246 -13.02 8.18 -23.77
N SER A 247 -13.52 8.81 -22.71
CA SER A 247 -14.29 10.08 -22.81
C SER A 247 -13.46 11.33 -22.52
N MET A 248 -12.20 11.19 -22.09
CA MET A 248 -11.25 12.30 -21.87
C MET A 248 -10.16 12.40 -22.94
N GLN A 249 -10.31 11.66 -24.05
CA GLN A 249 -9.45 11.77 -25.24
C GLN A 249 -10.24 12.19 -26.49
N ARG A 250 -11.45 12.73 -26.32
CA ARG A 250 -12.29 13.15 -27.45
C ARG A 250 -12.97 14.51 -27.34
N ASP A 251 -12.55 15.34 -26.40
CA ASP A 251 -12.83 16.79 -26.40
C ASP A 251 -11.52 17.56 -26.26
#